data_AF-A0A1G2LD01-F1
#
_entry.id   AF-A0A1G2LD01-F1
#
_cell.length_a   1.000
_cell.length_b   1.000
_cell.length_c   1.000
_cell.angle_alpha   90.00
_cell.angle_beta   90.00
_cell.angle_gamma   90.00
#
_symmetry.space_group_name_H-M   'P 1'
#
loop_
_entity.id
_entity.type
_entity.pdbx_description
1 polymer ?
#
loop_
_entity_poly.entity_id
_entity_poly.type
_entity_poly.pdbx_seq_one_letter_code
_entity_poly.pdbx_strand_id
1 'polypeptide(L)'
;MDFWQFINFVVIPSGLFGALTGGVVNYISNKKLDVHKRTMEIRKETYTKVNEILSTLYDTATKEEAAKGKNALLPYSREMQLWGSDEVVRSFRIFLKALDAAQDLSQEERNLRYKEFVIAMRRDLLNKTDLTPDELEITGRIN
;
A
#
# COMPACT_ATOMS: atom_id res chain seq x y z
N MET A 1 18.11 36.26 45.79
CA MET A 1 16.99 35.41 45.33
C MET A 1 17.06 34.14 46.15
N ASP A 2 16.07 33.88 46.99
CA ASP A 2 16.11 32.70 47.88
C ASP A 2 15.93 31.40 47.08
N PHE A 3 16.49 30.29 47.59
CA PHE A 3 16.39 28.96 46.97
C PHE A 3 14.92 28.57 46.68
N TRP A 4 14.00 28.92 47.57
CA TRP A 4 12.56 28.72 47.39
C TRP A 4 11.94 29.59 46.28
N GLN A 5 12.47 30.79 46.05
CA GLN A 5 12.05 31.65 44.94
C GLN A 5 12.58 31.11 43.60
N PHE A 6 13.80 30.57 43.57
CA PHE A 6 14.37 29.94 42.37
C PHE A 6 13.56 28.71 41.93
N ILE A 7 13.18 27.82 42.86
CA ILE A 7 12.36 26.65 42.55
C ILE A 7 10.98 27.07 42.00
N ASN A 8 10.30 28.03 42.64
CA ASN A 8 8.97 28.46 42.23
C ASN A 8 8.96 29.24 40.90
N PHE A 9 9.97 30.06 40.62
CA PHE A 9 10.01 30.89 39.41
C PHE A 9 10.67 30.21 38.20
N VAL A 10 11.50 29.19 38.40
CA VAL A 10 12.28 28.59 37.31
C VAL A 10 11.92 27.12 37.11
N VAL A 11 11.89 26.32 38.17
CA VAL A 11 11.72 24.86 38.06
C VAL A 11 10.28 24.46 37.78
N ILE A 12 9.31 25.05 38.49
CA ILE A 12 7.88 24.74 38.27
C ILE A 12 7.41 25.19 36.87
N PRO A 13 7.72 26.41 36.39
CA PRO A 13 7.30 26.84 35.06
C PRO A 13 8.00 26.04 33.95
N SER A 14 9.28 25.71 34.09
CA SER A 14 9.99 24.89 33.09
C SER A 14 9.45 23.45 33.03
N GLY A 15 9.08 22.86 34.17
CA GLY A 15 8.40 21.56 34.22
C GLY A 15 7.02 21.58 33.56
N LEU A 16 6.23 22.64 33.78
CA LEU A 16 4.94 22.86 33.14
C LEU A 16 5.06 23.07 31.63
N PHE A 17 6.04 23.88 31.18
CA PHE A 17 6.33 24.05 29.75
C PHE A 17 6.80 22.74 29.11
N GLY A 18 7.61 21.93 29.80
CA GLY A 18 8.00 20.59 29.37
C GLY A 18 6.81 19.64 29.23
N ALA A 19 5.89 19.64 30.20
CA ALA A 19 4.68 18.82 30.15
C ALA A 19 3.73 19.24 29.01
N LEU A 20 3.55 20.56 28.79
CA LEU A 20 2.72 21.08 27.71
C LEU A 20 3.31 20.75 26.33
N THR A 21 4.61 20.98 26.14
CA THR A 21 5.30 20.65 24.88
C THR A 21 5.30 19.14 24.62
N GLY A 22 5.57 18.32 25.64
CA GLY A 22 5.47 16.86 25.55
C GLY A 22 4.06 16.38 25.19
N GLY A 23 3.03 16.98 25.79
CA GLY A 23 1.62 16.70 25.47
C GLY A 23 1.24 17.03 24.02
N VAL A 24 1.68 18.19 23.51
CA VAL A 24 1.42 18.60 22.13
C VAL A 24 2.12 17.68 21.13
N VAL A 25 3.40 17.34 21.36
CA VAL A 25 4.14 16.42 20.49
C VAL A 25 3.50 15.04 20.47
N ASN A 26 3.09 14.53 21.62
CA ASN A 26 2.41 13.23 21.72
C ASN A 26 1.06 13.24 20.98
N TYR A 27 0.27 14.30 21.12
CA TYR A 27 -1.00 14.46 20.40
C TYR A 27 -0.81 14.47 18.87
N ILE A 28 0.17 15.25 18.37
CA ILE A 28 0.48 15.30 16.93
C ILE A 28 0.97 13.93 16.43
N SER A 29 1.83 13.26 17.21
CA SER A 29 2.36 11.93 16.86
C SER A 29 1.23 10.90 16.77
N ASN A 30 0.35 10.83 17.78
CA ASN A 30 -0.80 9.93 17.79
C ASN A 30 -1.74 10.19 16.61
N LYS A 31 -2.03 11.46 16.30
CA LYS A 31 -2.87 11.82 15.14
C LYS A 31 -2.25 11.37 13.81
N LYS A 32 -0.92 11.48 13.66
CA LYS A 32 -0.21 11.00 12.46
C LYS A 32 -0.26 9.46 12.36
N LEU A 33 -0.09 8.76 13.47
CA LEU A 33 -0.19 7.30 13.52
C LEU A 33 -1.60 6.81 13.15
N ASP A 34 -2.65 7.49 13.61
CA ASP A 34 -4.03 7.15 13.27
C ASP A 34 -4.33 7.33 11.78
N VAL A 35 -3.86 8.43 11.18
CA VAL A 35 -3.98 8.64 9.73
C VAL A 35 -3.23 7.56 8.97
N HIS A 36 -2.00 7.23 9.38
CA HIS A 36 -1.21 6.19 8.74
C HIS A 36 -1.89 4.81 8.83
N LYS A 37 -2.41 4.43 10.01
CA LYS A 37 -3.17 3.18 10.19
C LYS A 37 -4.37 3.13 9.26
N ARG A 38 -5.17 4.21 9.22
CA ARG A 38 -6.36 4.28 8.36
C ARG A 38 -5.99 4.17 6.88
N THR A 39 -4.93 4.83 6.43
CA THR A 39 -4.44 4.69 5.05
C THR A 39 -3.99 3.26 4.76
N MET A 40 -3.29 2.60 5.70
CA MET A 40 -2.86 1.21 5.55
C MET A 40 -4.04 0.22 5.50
N GLU A 41 -5.10 0.46 6.30
CA GLU A 41 -6.32 -0.33 6.25
C GLU A 41 -7.02 -0.20 4.89
N ILE A 42 -7.17 1.02 4.37
CA ILE A 42 -7.75 1.26 3.05
C ILE A 42 -6.92 0.56 1.96
N ARG A 43 -5.59 0.69 1.99
CA ARG A 43 -4.68 -0.02 1.05
C ARG A 43 -4.90 -1.52 1.10
N LYS A 44 -4.92 -2.11 2.30
CA LYS A 44 -5.16 -3.55 2.47
C LYS A 44 -6.50 -3.98 1.89
N GLU A 45 -7.55 -3.22 2.15
CA GLU A 45 -8.88 -3.51 1.63
C GLU A 45 -8.91 -3.44 0.09
N THR A 46 -8.41 -2.35 -0.49
CA THR A 46 -8.33 -2.19 -1.95
C THR A 46 -7.52 -3.31 -2.60
N TYR A 47 -6.34 -3.63 -2.06
CA TYR A 47 -5.47 -4.69 -2.62
C TYR A 47 -6.07 -6.08 -2.45
N THR A 48 -6.81 -6.33 -1.36
CA THR A 48 -7.51 -7.61 -1.16
C THR A 48 -8.58 -7.81 -2.23
N LYS A 49 -9.46 -6.81 -2.43
CA LYS A 49 -10.50 -6.85 -3.47
C LYS A 49 -9.91 -7.03 -4.87
N VAL A 50 -8.81 -6.34 -5.14
CA VAL A 50 -8.09 -6.46 -6.42
C VAL A 50 -7.53 -7.87 -6.58
N ASN A 51 -6.91 -8.43 -5.54
CA ASN A 51 -6.35 -9.77 -5.59
C ASN A 51 -7.42 -10.86 -5.76
N GLU A 52 -8.60 -10.68 -5.16
CA GLU A 52 -9.76 -11.55 -5.39
C GLU A 52 -10.18 -11.53 -6.87
N ILE A 53 -10.28 -10.36 -7.49
CA ILE A 53 -10.58 -10.24 -8.93
C ILE A 53 -9.50 -10.93 -9.76
N LEU A 54 -8.23 -10.74 -9.42
CA LEU A 54 -7.12 -11.36 -10.13
C LEU A 54 -7.11 -12.89 -10.01
N SER A 55 -7.47 -13.45 -8.85
CA SER A 55 -7.56 -14.91 -8.68
C SER A 55 -8.58 -15.54 -9.61
N THR A 56 -9.67 -14.84 -9.94
CA THR A 56 -10.68 -15.34 -10.89
C THR A 56 -10.27 -15.22 -12.35
N LEU A 57 -9.24 -14.43 -12.66
CA LEU A 57 -8.78 -14.14 -14.01
C LEU A 57 -7.74 -15.14 -14.51
N TYR A 58 -6.97 -15.77 -13.63
CA TYR A 58 -5.71 -16.39 -14.04
C TYR A 58 -5.79 -17.88 -14.39
N ASP A 59 -6.82 -18.58 -13.94
CA ASP A 59 -6.90 -20.03 -14.12
C ASP A 59 -7.42 -20.45 -15.51
N THR A 60 -8.15 -19.61 -16.25
CA THR A 60 -8.78 -20.03 -17.53
C THR A 60 -9.05 -18.92 -18.56
N ALA A 61 -8.44 -17.73 -18.47
CA ALA A 61 -8.93 -16.57 -19.23
C ALA A 61 -8.80 -16.69 -20.78
N THR A 62 -9.94 -16.83 -21.42
CA THR A 62 -10.20 -16.43 -22.81
C THR A 62 -10.06 -14.90 -22.98
N LYS A 63 -9.97 -14.41 -24.22
CA LYS A 63 -9.89 -12.96 -24.50
C LYS A 63 -11.07 -12.17 -23.89
N GLU A 64 -12.25 -12.77 -23.82
CA GLU A 64 -13.45 -12.15 -23.24
C GLU A 64 -13.37 -12.05 -21.71
N GLU A 65 -12.83 -13.07 -21.04
CA GLU A 65 -12.62 -13.04 -19.59
C GLU A 65 -11.54 -12.04 -19.18
N ALA A 66 -10.48 -11.91 -19.98
CA ALA A 66 -9.47 -10.87 -19.79
C ALA A 66 -10.08 -9.45 -19.87
N ALA A 67 -10.97 -9.20 -20.84
CA ALA A 67 -11.68 -7.94 -20.96
C ALA A 67 -12.64 -7.70 -19.78
N LYS A 68 -13.35 -8.75 -19.33
CA LYS A 68 -14.23 -8.68 -18.16
C LYS A 68 -13.47 -8.34 -16.88
N GLY A 69 -12.33 -8.98 -16.66
CA GLY A 69 -11.51 -8.70 -15.50
C GLY A 69 -10.80 -7.34 -15.56
N LYS A 70 -10.37 -6.89 -16.74
CA LYS A 70 -9.94 -5.50 -16.95
C LYS A 70 -11.02 -4.52 -16.50
N ASN A 71 -12.26 -4.73 -16.94
CA ASN A 71 -13.40 -3.88 -16.54
C ASN A 71 -13.70 -3.96 -15.04
N ALA A 72 -13.53 -5.12 -14.41
CA ALA A 72 -13.68 -5.28 -12.97
C ALA A 72 -12.58 -4.56 -12.17
N LEU A 73 -11.38 -4.40 -12.74
CA LEU A 73 -10.25 -3.71 -12.12
C LEU A 73 -10.29 -2.18 -12.27
N LEU A 74 -10.93 -1.65 -13.31
CA LEU A 74 -11.00 -0.21 -13.58
C LEU A 74 -11.54 0.65 -12.42
N PRO A 75 -12.60 0.25 -11.68
CA PRO A 75 -13.10 1.00 -10.52
C PRO A 75 -12.03 1.24 -9.45
N TYR A 76 -11.12 0.28 -9.27
CA TYR A 76 -10.04 0.36 -8.28
C TYR A 76 -8.86 1.22 -8.76
N SER A 77 -8.83 1.64 -10.03
CA SER A 77 -7.72 2.45 -10.55
C SER A 77 -7.54 3.77 -9.80
N ARG A 78 -8.66 4.42 -9.42
CA ARG A 78 -8.63 5.67 -8.66
C ARG A 78 -8.18 5.45 -7.22
N GLU A 79 -8.63 4.36 -6.59
CA GLU A 79 -8.20 4.01 -5.24
C GLU A 79 -6.70 3.72 -5.20
N MET A 80 -6.18 2.96 -6.16
CA MET A 80 -4.75 2.72 -6.28
C MET A 80 -3.96 4.01 -6.52
N GLN A 81 -4.48 4.94 -7.33
CA GLN A 81 -3.82 6.23 -7.55
C GLN A 81 -3.79 7.12 -6.31
N LEU A 82 -4.83 7.09 -5.49
CA LEU A 82 -4.92 7.91 -4.29
C LEU A 82 -4.12 7.33 -3.13
N TRP A 83 -4.11 6.00 -3.02
CA TRP A 83 -3.60 5.33 -1.82
C TRP A 83 -2.36 4.51 -2.06
N GLY A 84 -2.13 3.97 -3.26
CA GLY A 84 -0.98 3.12 -3.53
C GLY A 84 0.32 3.89 -3.75
N SER A 85 1.45 3.18 -3.67
CA SER A 85 2.74 3.74 -4.04
C SER A 85 2.85 3.97 -5.55
N ASP A 86 3.81 4.80 -5.95
CA ASP A 86 4.12 5.04 -7.36
C ASP A 86 4.50 3.75 -8.12
N GLU A 87 5.10 2.78 -7.43
CA GLU A 87 5.41 1.46 -7.98
C GLU A 87 4.11 0.70 -8.29
N VAL A 88 3.18 0.63 -7.33
CA VAL A 88 1.87 -0.03 -7.52
C VAL A 88 1.10 0.61 -8.67
N VAL A 89 1.01 1.94 -8.70
CA VAL A 89 0.28 2.65 -9.76
C VAL A 89 0.88 2.39 -11.14
N ARG A 90 2.21 2.35 -11.24
CA ARG A 90 2.93 2.06 -12.49
C ARG A 90 2.70 0.63 -12.94
N SER A 91 2.93 -0.35 -12.06
CA SER A 91 2.75 -1.77 -12.35
C SER A 91 1.30 -2.08 -12.71
N PHE A 92 0.33 -1.44 -12.05
CA PHE A 92 -1.08 -1.55 -12.40
C PHE A 92 -1.39 -1.07 -13.82
N ARG A 93 -0.85 0.09 -14.23
CA ARG A 93 -1.03 0.60 -15.60
C ARG A 93 -0.41 -0.33 -16.65
N ILE A 94 0.77 -0.87 -16.37
CA ILE A 94 1.45 -1.83 -17.25
C ILE A 94 0.61 -3.11 -17.36
N PHE A 95 0.12 -3.62 -16.24
CA PHE A 95 -0.73 -4.80 -16.19
C PHE A 95 -2.05 -4.61 -16.95
N LEU A 96 -2.73 -3.47 -16.77
CA LEU A 96 -3.96 -3.17 -17.52
C LEU A 96 -3.74 -3.10 -19.04
N LYS A 97 -2.55 -2.66 -19.49
CA LYS A 97 -2.17 -2.69 -20.91
C LYS A 97 -1.90 -4.12 -21.38
N ALA A 98 -1.28 -4.94 -20.54
CA ALA A 98 -1.00 -6.34 -20.87
C ALA A 98 -2.28 -7.21 -20.96
N LEU A 99 -3.33 -6.83 -20.23
CA LEU A 99 -4.66 -7.42 -20.37
C LEU A 99 -5.41 -6.96 -21.63
N ASP A 100 -4.93 -5.94 -22.32
CA ASP A 100 -5.56 -5.48 -23.55
C ASP A 100 -5.33 -6.49 -24.68
N ALA A 101 -6.43 -7.04 -25.22
CA ALA A 101 -6.39 -8.03 -26.27
C ALA A 101 -5.69 -7.54 -27.56
N ALA A 102 -5.54 -6.21 -27.70
CA ALA A 102 -4.83 -5.57 -28.81
C ALA A 102 -3.30 -5.70 -28.73
N GLN A 103 -2.71 -6.05 -27.57
CA GLN A 103 -1.25 -6.06 -27.39
C GLN A 103 -0.53 -7.34 -27.85
N ASP A 104 -1.25 -8.37 -28.33
CA ASP A 104 -0.72 -9.66 -28.81
C ASP A 104 0.47 -10.22 -28.00
N LEU A 105 0.41 -10.07 -26.67
CA LEU A 105 1.44 -10.55 -25.76
C LEU A 105 1.31 -12.07 -25.55
N SER A 106 2.44 -12.72 -25.32
CA SER A 106 2.45 -14.11 -24.87
C SER A 106 1.81 -14.26 -23.49
N GLN A 107 1.32 -15.45 -23.17
CA GLN A 107 0.80 -15.74 -21.84
C GLN A 107 1.88 -15.56 -20.77
N GLU A 108 3.13 -15.95 -21.05
CA GLU A 108 4.26 -15.78 -20.15
C GLU A 108 4.53 -14.31 -19.80
N GLU A 109 4.45 -13.41 -20.79
CA GLU A 109 4.64 -11.98 -20.57
C GLU A 109 3.51 -11.42 -19.71
N ARG A 110 2.25 -11.84 -19.95
CA ARG A 110 1.12 -11.50 -19.07
C ARG A 110 1.33 -12.01 -17.63
N ASN A 111 1.86 -13.23 -17.48
CA ASN A 111 2.18 -13.81 -16.17
C ASN A 111 3.22 -12.96 -15.44
N LEU A 112 4.24 -12.49 -16.16
CA LEU A 112 5.26 -11.64 -15.60
C LEU A 112 4.67 -10.32 -15.11
N ARG A 113 3.85 -9.63 -15.92
CA ARG A 113 3.22 -8.36 -15.52
C ARG A 113 2.27 -8.51 -14.34
N TYR A 114 1.55 -9.62 -14.28
CA TYR A 114 0.73 -9.97 -13.12
C TYR A 114 1.59 -10.12 -11.85
N LYS A 115 2.67 -10.92 -11.92
CA LYS A 115 3.59 -11.12 -10.80
C LYS A 115 4.20 -9.80 -10.33
N GLU A 116 4.69 -8.98 -11.25
CA GLU A 116 5.23 -7.65 -10.97
C GLU A 116 4.21 -6.77 -10.22
N PHE A 117 2.94 -6.80 -10.63
CA PHE A 117 1.88 -6.04 -9.98
C PHE A 117 1.57 -6.55 -8.56
N VAL A 118 1.44 -7.87 -8.37
CA VAL A 118 1.21 -8.48 -7.04
C VAL A 118 2.38 -8.21 -6.10
N ILE A 119 3.61 -8.32 -6.60
CA ILE A 119 4.83 -8.00 -5.86
C ILE A 119 4.84 -6.52 -5.42
N ALA A 120 4.50 -5.59 -6.31
CA ALA A 120 4.44 -4.17 -5.98
C ALA A 120 3.42 -3.90 -4.85
N MET A 121 2.23 -4.53 -4.90
CA MET A 121 1.23 -4.42 -3.82
C MET A 121 1.76 -4.95 -2.50
N ARG A 122 2.45 -6.11 -2.50
CA ARG A 122 3.06 -6.68 -1.30
C ARG A 122 4.15 -5.77 -0.72
N ARG A 123 5.02 -5.20 -1.56
CA ARG A 123 6.07 -4.26 -1.14
C ARG A 123 5.50 -3.03 -0.48
N ASP A 124 4.47 -2.43 -1.08
CA ASP A 124 3.79 -1.26 -0.54
C ASP A 124 3.09 -1.56 0.79
N LEU A 125 2.54 -2.76 0.99
CA LEU A 125 1.96 -3.16 2.28
C LEU A 125 3.00 -3.41 3.37
N LEU A 126 4.15 -3.98 3.00
CA LEU A 126 5.21 -4.32 3.93
C LEU A 126 6.15 -3.13 4.21
N ASN A 127 6.00 -2.00 3.51
CA ASN A 127 6.97 -0.90 3.48
C ASN A 127 8.40 -1.40 3.22
N LYS A 128 8.56 -2.48 2.44
CA LYS A 128 9.85 -3.07 2.10
C LYS A 128 10.25 -2.63 0.70
N THR A 129 11.45 -2.05 0.57
CA THR A 129 12.05 -1.68 -0.72
C THR A 129 12.61 -2.90 -1.46
N ASP A 130 12.97 -3.98 -0.76
CA ASP A 130 13.56 -5.18 -1.34
C ASP A 130 12.79 -6.44 -0.93
N LEU A 131 12.64 -7.39 -1.86
CA LEU A 131 12.12 -8.73 -1.60
C LEU A 131 13.28 -9.73 -1.67
N THR A 132 13.29 -10.73 -0.79
CA THR A 132 14.21 -11.85 -0.94
C THR A 132 13.79 -12.70 -2.15
N PRO A 133 14.73 -13.40 -2.83
CA PRO A 133 14.41 -14.29 -3.96
C PRO A 133 13.27 -15.28 -3.66
N ASP A 134 13.17 -15.73 -2.42
CA ASP A 134 12.13 -16.67 -1.94
C ASP A 134 10.72 -16.03 -1.92
N GLU A 135 10.60 -14.71 -1.79
CA GLU A 135 9.31 -13.99 -1.84
C GLU A 135 8.85 -13.73 -3.29
N LEU A 136 9.74 -13.89 -4.28
CA LEU A 136 9.44 -13.83 -5.72
C LEU A 136 8.87 -15.14 -6.26
N GLU A 137 9.09 -16.26 -5.56
CA GLU A 137 8.44 -17.53 -5.83
C GLU A 137 6.98 -17.48 -5.35
N ILE A 138 6.09 -16.97 -6.20
CA ILE A 138 4.66 -17.21 -6.06
C ILE A 138 4.42 -18.69 -6.37
N THR A 139 4.50 -19.53 -5.35
CA THR A 139 4.09 -20.95 -5.40
C THR A 139 2.56 -21.04 -5.42
N GLY A 140 1.97 -20.62 -6.53
CA GLY A 140 0.67 -21.13 -6.91
C GLY A 140 0.86 -22.58 -7.33
N ARG A 141 0.26 -23.53 -6.61
CA ARG A 141 0.08 -24.88 -7.15
C ARG A 141 -0.77 -24.72 -8.40
N ILE A 142 -0.12 -24.83 -9.55
CA ILE A 142 -0.76 -25.17 -10.81
C ILE A 142 -1.23 -26.61 -10.61
N ASN A 143 -2.51 -26.79 -10.30
CA ASN A 143 -3.18 -28.08 -10.35
C ASN A 143 -4.22 -28.04 -11.46
#